data_AF-A0A945FHB6-F1
#
_entry.id   AF-A0A945FHB6-F1
#
_cell.length_a   1.000
_cell.length_b   1.000
_cell.length_c   1.000
_cell.angle_alpha   90.00
_cell.angle_beta   90.00
_cell.angle_gamma   90.00
#
_symmetry.space_group_name_H-M   'P 1'
#
loop_
_entity.id
_entity.type
_entity.pdbx_description
1 polymer ?
#
loop_
_entity_poly.entity_id
_entity_poly.type
_entity_poly.pdbx_seq_one_letter_code
_entity_poly.pdbx_strand_id
1 'polypeptide(L)'
;VLKTYNALDEANIPHDGDMDRRTLSEVNKITYRTPDYQLTCAQDFRKGKLGFQQHIWQATLNNNTAVFSLHRGSEDNKSLKYWQGRLPRAAQIKNCVIAIYNIPDQPPLGPPTEYPPESQGKVAPSPAPSEEMLLPYTVAAFPRQKFDTVIEQNGWILAQKDDGYIALKSQQPTEWTSDGVFETEGLIAQGRQNIYICQLGRQATDGDFKTWCDNITSSEITYNNLSVTYHAPHLGEIHFGWDNPLTHKGQEISLRNYPRFDNPYCHTQYNTGQYDIQYQDQQLQLTF
;
A
#
# COMPACT_ATOMS: atom_id res chain seq x y z
N VAL A 1 -6.26 -1.47 25.29
CA VAL A 1 -4.81 -1.25 25.15
C VAL A 1 -4.06 -1.71 26.40
N LEU A 2 -4.24 -1.13 27.60
CA LEU A 2 -3.54 -1.59 28.82
C LEU A 2 -3.78 -3.09 29.15
N LYS A 3 -5.02 -3.57 29.08
CA LYS A 3 -5.34 -5.00 29.26
C LYS A 3 -4.63 -5.92 28.26
N THR A 4 -4.36 -5.42 27.05
CA THR A 4 -3.64 -6.17 26.00
C THR A 4 -2.15 -6.21 26.32
N TYR A 5 -1.55 -5.10 26.75
CA TYR A 5 -0.16 -5.10 27.22
C TYR A 5 0.02 -6.07 28.39
N ASN A 6 -0.83 -6.01 29.40
CA ASN A 6 -0.77 -6.94 30.53
C ASN A 6 -0.88 -8.40 30.08
N ALA A 7 -1.79 -8.72 29.14
CA ALA A 7 -1.93 -10.09 28.62
C ALA A 7 -0.69 -10.56 27.82
N LEU A 8 -0.04 -9.65 27.08
CA LEU A 8 1.20 -9.95 26.37
C LEU A 8 2.36 -10.16 27.36
N ASP A 9 2.46 -9.31 28.38
CA ASP A 9 3.47 -9.42 29.45
C ASP A 9 3.30 -10.73 30.24
N GLU A 10 2.07 -11.06 30.65
CA GLU A 10 1.75 -12.33 31.34
C GLU A 10 2.10 -13.55 30.48
N ALA A 11 1.97 -13.45 29.16
CA ALA A 11 2.30 -14.51 28.21
C ALA A 11 3.78 -14.48 27.74
N ASN A 12 4.60 -13.54 28.21
CA ASN A 12 5.97 -13.29 27.73
C ASN A 12 6.07 -13.13 26.19
N ILE A 13 5.06 -12.50 25.57
CA ILE A 13 5.07 -12.21 24.14
C ILE A 13 5.70 -10.85 23.91
N PRO A 14 6.82 -10.74 23.15
CA PRO A 14 7.47 -9.47 22.88
C PRO A 14 6.54 -8.47 22.18
N HIS A 15 6.62 -7.20 22.59
CA HIS A 15 5.97 -6.08 21.91
C HIS A 15 6.89 -4.87 21.91
N ASP A 16 6.80 -4.02 20.88
CA ASP A 16 7.59 -2.80 20.76
C ASP A 16 6.97 -1.58 21.46
N GLY A 17 5.90 -1.80 22.24
CA GLY A 17 5.23 -0.75 23.00
C GLY A 17 4.26 0.08 22.18
N ASP A 18 4.07 -0.19 20.89
CA ASP A 18 3.14 0.54 20.02
C ASP A 18 2.05 -0.39 19.44
N MET A 19 0.97 -0.56 20.20
CA MET A 19 -0.22 -1.32 19.81
C MET A 19 -1.37 -0.42 19.34
N ASP A 20 -1.12 0.88 19.20
CA ASP A 20 -2.17 1.81 18.77
C ASP A 20 -2.39 1.67 17.25
N ARG A 21 -3.66 1.57 16.88
CA ARG A 21 -4.10 1.43 15.48
C ARG A 21 -4.71 2.72 14.92
N ARG A 22 -4.85 3.75 15.77
CA ARG A 22 -5.48 5.05 15.47
C ARG A 22 -4.48 6.21 15.51
N THR A 23 -3.25 5.97 15.94
CA THR A 23 -2.22 7.01 16.03
C THR A 23 -1.96 7.64 14.66
N LEU A 24 -2.14 8.96 14.58
CA LEU A 24 -1.70 9.79 13.46
C LEU A 24 -0.23 10.18 13.70
N SER A 25 0.67 9.20 13.65
CA SER A 25 2.11 9.44 13.74
C SER A 25 2.64 10.08 12.46
N GLU A 26 3.89 10.52 12.48
CA GLU A 26 4.56 10.98 11.26
C GLU A 26 4.43 9.94 10.13
N VAL A 27 4.15 10.44 8.91
CA VAL A 27 4.08 9.64 7.70
C VAL A 27 4.81 10.37 6.57
N ASN A 28 5.75 9.66 5.95
CA ASN A 28 6.47 10.12 4.76
C ASN A 28 5.70 9.68 3.53
N LYS A 29 5.25 10.63 2.70
CA LYS A 29 4.40 10.34 1.54
C LYS A 29 5.12 10.73 0.25
N ILE A 30 5.12 9.81 -0.71
CA ILE A 30 5.53 10.11 -2.08
C ILE A 30 4.29 10.12 -2.95
N THR A 31 4.20 11.08 -3.87
CA THR A 31 3.24 11.08 -4.96
C THR A 31 3.98 11.36 -6.26
N TYR A 32 3.85 10.46 -7.21
CA TYR A 32 4.34 10.63 -8.57
C TYR A 32 3.15 10.81 -9.48
N ARG A 33 3.09 11.95 -10.18
CA ARG A 33 1.93 12.34 -10.98
C ARG A 33 2.36 12.68 -12.40
N THR A 34 1.58 12.20 -13.35
CA THR A 34 1.63 12.55 -14.77
C THR A 34 0.23 13.05 -15.21
N PRO A 35 0.08 13.54 -16.44
CA PRO A 35 -1.24 13.76 -17.03
C PRO A 35 -2.15 12.53 -17.06
N ASP A 36 -1.59 11.31 -17.15
CA ASP A 36 -2.36 10.09 -17.43
C ASP A 36 -2.52 9.18 -16.20
N TYR A 37 -1.76 9.44 -15.12
CA TYR A 37 -1.88 8.69 -13.87
C TYR A 37 -1.24 9.39 -12.66
N GLN A 38 -1.60 8.90 -11.47
CA GLN A 38 -0.96 9.21 -10.20
C GLN A 38 -0.65 7.92 -9.43
N LEU A 39 0.52 7.84 -8.80
CA LEU A 39 0.88 6.81 -7.83
C LEU A 39 1.29 7.47 -6.52
N THR A 40 0.63 7.08 -5.42
CA THR A 40 0.92 7.60 -4.08
C THR A 40 1.22 6.45 -3.12
N CYS A 41 2.17 6.65 -2.20
CA CYS A 41 2.54 5.68 -1.17
C CYS A 41 2.96 6.37 0.13
N ALA A 42 2.48 5.85 1.26
CA ALA A 42 3.00 6.12 2.60
C ALA A 42 4.21 5.22 2.87
N GLN A 43 5.41 5.77 2.73
CA GLN A 43 6.69 5.05 2.79
C GLN A 43 6.93 4.40 4.15
N ASP A 44 7.01 3.07 4.16
CA ASP A 44 7.36 2.23 5.32
C ASP A 44 6.56 2.64 6.57
N PHE A 45 5.29 3.02 6.40
CA PHE A 45 4.44 3.52 7.48
C PHE A 45 3.95 2.35 8.32
N ARG A 46 4.46 2.27 9.57
CA ARG A 46 3.98 1.34 10.60
C ARG A 46 3.90 -0.12 10.09
N LYS A 47 4.98 -0.61 9.49
CA LYS A 47 5.05 -1.98 8.91
C LYS A 47 4.50 -3.05 9.88
N GLY A 48 3.57 -3.88 9.42
CA GLY A 48 3.00 -5.00 10.19
C GLY A 48 2.08 -4.60 11.35
N LYS A 49 1.88 -3.30 11.59
CA LYS A 49 1.00 -2.82 12.66
C LYS A 49 -0.45 -3.03 12.32
N LEU A 50 -1.27 -2.94 13.36
CA LEU A 50 -2.72 -2.87 13.25
C LEU A 50 -3.09 -1.59 12.49
N GLY A 51 -3.78 -1.74 11.37
CA GLY A 51 -4.34 -0.65 10.59
C GLY A 51 -5.83 -0.48 10.89
N PHE A 52 -6.27 0.78 11.00
CA PHE A 52 -7.67 1.14 11.14
C PHE A 52 -8.04 2.11 10.02
N GLN A 53 -9.02 1.76 9.19
CA GLN A 53 -9.39 2.52 7.98
C GLN A 53 -8.18 2.76 7.08
N GLN A 54 -7.46 1.67 6.79
CA GLN A 54 -6.14 1.74 6.15
C GLN A 54 -6.22 1.78 4.61
N HIS A 55 -5.34 2.59 4.03
CA HIS A 55 -5.10 2.66 2.60
C HIS A 55 -3.70 3.27 2.39
N ILE A 56 -2.69 2.42 2.14
CA ILE A 56 -1.27 2.79 2.25
C ILE A 56 -0.66 3.26 0.93
N TRP A 57 -1.15 2.75 -0.19
CA TRP A 57 -0.73 3.15 -1.51
C TRP A 57 -1.92 3.11 -2.47
N GLN A 58 -1.90 3.92 -3.52
CA GLN A 58 -2.91 3.93 -4.57
C GLN A 58 -2.32 4.30 -5.91
N ALA A 59 -2.65 3.53 -6.94
CA ALA A 59 -2.56 3.93 -8.34
C ALA A 59 -3.91 4.47 -8.82
N THR A 60 -3.90 5.56 -9.59
CA THR A 60 -5.10 6.20 -10.14
C THR A 60 -4.84 6.65 -11.56
N LEU A 61 -5.57 6.13 -12.54
CA LEU A 61 -5.43 6.54 -13.94
C LEU A 61 -6.47 7.60 -14.33
N ASN A 62 -7.68 7.50 -13.78
CA ASN A 62 -8.72 8.52 -13.88
C ASN A 62 -9.64 8.52 -12.65
N ASN A 63 -10.72 9.30 -12.69
CA ASN A 63 -11.65 9.46 -11.57
C ASN A 63 -12.32 8.16 -11.08
N ASN A 64 -12.29 7.08 -11.86
CA ASN A 64 -12.98 5.82 -11.57
C ASN A 64 -12.07 4.58 -11.64
N THR A 65 -10.75 4.75 -11.81
CA THR A 65 -9.78 3.64 -11.91
C THR A 65 -8.73 3.74 -10.81
N ALA A 66 -9.15 3.40 -9.58
CA ALA A 66 -8.26 3.27 -8.44
C ALA A 66 -7.84 1.80 -8.26
N VAL A 67 -6.54 1.55 -8.09
CA VAL A 67 -5.97 0.23 -7.78
C VAL A 67 -5.08 0.33 -6.56
N PHE A 68 -5.30 -0.55 -5.59
CA PHE A 68 -4.53 -0.65 -4.36
C PHE A 68 -4.68 -2.04 -3.76
N SER A 69 -3.82 -2.40 -2.81
CA SER A 69 -3.96 -3.62 -2.02
C SER A 69 -4.16 -3.33 -0.54
N LEU A 70 -4.74 -4.30 0.17
CA LEU A 70 -4.91 -4.27 1.62
C LEU A 70 -5.03 -5.68 2.19
N HIS A 71 -4.76 -5.79 3.49
CA HIS A 71 -5.27 -6.90 4.30
C HIS A 71 -6.56 -6.43 4.99
N ARG A 72 -7.65 -7.15 4.77
CA ARG A 72 -8.98 -6.87 5.36
C ARG A 72 -9.23 -7.75 6.59
N GLY A 73 -10.04 -7.27 7.51
CA GLY A 73 -10.34 -7.95 8.79
C GLY A 73 -11.70 -8.62 8.82
N SER A 74 -12.41 -8.64 7.68
CA SER A 74 -13.71 -9.30 7.52
C SER A 74 -13.94 -9.63 6.04
N GLU A 75 -14.63 -10.73 5.77
CA GLU A 75 -15.07 -11.09 4.41
C GLU A 75 -16.27 -10.25 3.96
N ASP A 76 -17.05 -9.73 4.91
CA ASP A 76 -18.19 -8.86 4.63
C ASP A 76 -17.71 -7.46 4.28
N ASN A 77 -17.89 -7.05 3.02
CA ASN A 77 -17.53 -5.73 2.52
C ASN A 77 -18.35 -4.58 3.14
N LYS A 78 -19.49 -4.87 3.77
CA LYS A 78 -20.29 -3.89 4.53
C LYS A 78 -19.83 -3.77 5.98
N SER A 79 -18.96 -4.66 6.43
CA SER A 79 -18.43 -4.63 7.78
C SER A 79 -17.50 -3.44 7.97
N LEU A 80 -17.67 -2.75 9.10
CA LEU A 80 -16.70 -1.73 9.55
C LEU A 80 -15.30 -2.31 9.76
N LYS A 81 -15.18 -3.64 9.93
CA LYS A 81 -13.89 -4.37 10.06
C LYS A 81 -13.22 -4.64 8.70
N TYR A 82 -13.90 -4.40 7.57
CA TYR A 82 -13.32 -4.62 6.24
C TYR A 82 -12.02 -3.82 6.05
N TRP A 83 -12.00 -2.56 6.49
CA TRP A 83 -10.83 -1.67 6.39
C TRP A 83 -9.89 -1.73 7.61
N GLN A 84 -10.04 -2.76 8.45
CA GLN A 84 -9.20 -2.99 9.61
C GLN A 84 -8.36 -4.23 9.34
N GLY A 85 -7.05 -4.18 9.57
CA GLY A 85 -6.20 -5.32 9.25
C GLY A 85 -4.74 -5.05 9.55
N ARG A 86 -3.85 -5.62 8.75
CA ARG A 86 -2.40 -5.46 8.90
C ARG A 86 -1.86 -4.53 7.84
N LEU A 87 -1.07 -3.56 8.27
CA LEU A 87 -0.39 -2.62 7.37
C LEU A 87 0.76 -3.35 6.66
N PRO A 88 0.87 -3.22 5.32
CA PRO A 88 2.05 -3.71 4.63
C PRO A 88 3.27 -2.86 5.00
N ARG A 89 4.45 -3.41 4.72
CA ARG A 89 5.61 -2.59 4.47
C ARG A 89 5.56 -2.15 3.01
N ALA A 90 5.32 -0.87 2.74
CA ALA A 90 5.22 -0.36 1.37
C ALA A 90 6.31 0.66 1.06
N ALA A 91 6.86 0.62 -0.15
CA ALA A 91 7.74 1.66 -0.63
C ALA A 91 7.60 1.89 -2.14
N GLN A 92 7.72 3.16 -2.55
CA GLN A 92 7.57 3.63 -3.92
C GLN A 92 8.88 4.27 -4.43
N ILE A 93 9.21 3.96 -5.68
CA ILE A 93 10.22 4.65 -6.51
C ILE A 93 9.52 5.10 -7.79
N LYS A 94 9.37 6.42 -7.95
CA LYS A 94 8.68 7.04 -9.10
C LYS A 94 7.31 6.38 -9.36
N ASN A 95 7.17 5.67 -10.48
CA ASN A 95 5.97 5.00 -10.98
C ASN A 95 5.87 3.52 -10.58
N CYS A 96 6.71 3.03 -9.67
CA CYS A 96 6.66 1.66 -9.16
C CYS A 96 6.51 1.65 -7.63
N VAL A 97 5.59 0.83 -7.10
CA VAL A 97 5.42 0.58 -5.67
C VAL A 97 5.50 -0.92 -5.38
N ILE A 98 6.15 -1.26 -4.28
CA ILE A 98 6.22 -2.62 -3.74
C ILE A 98 5.57 -2.61 -2.36
N ALA A 99 4.59 -3.48 -2.13
CA ALA A 99 3.88 -3.63 -0.86
C ALA A 99 4.00 -5.07 -0.35
N ILE A 100 4.68 -5.23 0.79
CA ILE A 100 4.99 -6.52 1.41
C ILE A 100 4.04 -6.73 2.58
N TYR A 101 3.28 -7.81 2.55
CA TYR A 101 2.39 -8.24 3.63
C TYR A 101 3.00 -9.42 4.37
N ASN A 102 3.04 -9.31 5.70
CA ASN A 102 3.44 -10.38 6.61
C ASN A 102 2.42 -10.45 7.74
N ILE A 103 1.40 -11.29 7.55
CA ILE A 103 0.26 -11.43 8.46
C ILE A 103 0.62 -12.52 9.49
N PRO A 104 0.51 -12.26 10.80
CA PRO A 104 0.77 -13.29 11.80
C PRO A 104 -0.28 -14.41 11.76
N ASP A 105 0.06 -15.57 12.32
CA ASP A 105 -0.88 -16.71 12.43
C ASP A 105 -1.99 -16.47 13.44
N GLN A 106 -1.69 -15.70 14.48
CA GLN A 106 -2.59 -15.43 15.58
C GLN A 106 -2.74 -13.92 15.78
N PRO A 107 -3.96 -13.46 16.13
CA PRO A 107 -4.16 -12.07 16.49
C PRO A 107 -3.46 -11.73 17.82
N PRO A 108 -3.22 -10.45 18.09
CA PRO A 108 -2.65 -10.05 19.36
C PRO A 108 -3.59 -10.47 20.49
N LEU A 109 -3.01 -10.99 21.58
CA LEU A 109 -3.77 -11.33 22.78
C LEU A 109 -4.51 -10.09 23.29
N GLY A 110 -5.77 -10.25 23.67
CA GLY A 110 -6.55 -9.14 24.20
C GLY A 110 -7.99 -9.55 24.45
N PRO A 111 -8.72 -8.74 25.25
CA PRO A 111 -10.15 -8.96 25.43
C PRO A 111 -10.85 -8.86 24.07
N PRO A 112 -11.90 -9.66 23.84
CA PRO A 112 -12.69 -9.57 22.63
C PRO A 112 -13.35 -8.20 22.53
N THR A 113 -13.82 -7.90 21.33
CA THR A 113 -14.59 -6.71 21.04
C THR A 113 -15.94 -6.77 21.75
N GLU A 114 -16.17 -5.85 22.69
CA GLU A 114 -17.46 -5.71 23.36
C GLU A 114 -18.45 -4.92 22.48
N TYR A 115 -19.63 -5.51 22.24
CA TYR A 115 -20.76 -4.87 21.57
C TYR A 115 -21.78 -4.42 22.63
N PRO A 116 -21.98 -3.11 22.84
CA PRO A 116 -22.98 -2.64 23.78
C PRO A 116 -24.39 -3.15 23.38
N PRO A 117 -25.23 -3.64 24.30
CA PRO A 117 -26.57 -4.14 23.97
C PRO A 117 -27.45 -3.11 23.25
N GLU A 118 -27.33 -1.83 23.61
CA GLU A 118 -28.01 -0.70 22.98
C GLU A 118 -27.57 -0.45 21.53
N SER A 119 -26.48 -1.07 21.10
CA SER A 119 -25.94 -0.85 19.77
C SER A 119 -26.79 -1.43 18.65
N GLN A 120 -27.58 -2.48 18.91
CA GLN A 120 -28.31 -3.23 17.88
C GLN A 120 -27.43 -3.56 16.64
N GLY A 121 -26.13 -3.80 16.84
CA GLY A 121 -25.16 -4.04 15.77
C GLY A 121 -24.71 -2.79 14.98
N LYS A 122 -25.08 -1.57 15.41
CA LYS A 122 -24.81 -0.28 14.74
C LYS A 122 -23.77 0.60 15.45
N VAL A 123 -23.36 0.31 16.69
CA VAL A 123 -22.33 1.11 17.40
C VAL A 123 -20.96 0.57 17.03
N ALA A 124 -20.03 1.51 16.80
CA ALA A 124 -18.62 1.22 16.59
C ALA A 124 -18.14 0.28 17.71
N PRO A 125 -17.71 -0.96 17.39
CA PRO A 125 -17.20 -1.87 18.41
C PRO A 125 -16.16 -1.16 19.27
N SER A 126 -16.16 -1.46 20.57
CA SER A 126 -15.12 -1.00 21.49
C SER A 126 -13.75 -1.19 20.83
N PRO A 127 -12.83 -0.20 20.90
CA PRO A 127 -11.55 -0.22 20.20
C PRO A 127 -10.56 -1.22 20.81
N ALA A 128 -11.04 -2.39 21.25
CA ALA A 128 -10.21 -3.51 21.62
C ALA A 128 -9.34 -3.89 20.39
N PRO A 129 -8.02 -4.07 20.58
CA PRO A 129 -7.10 -4.43 19.51
C PRO A 129 -7.32 -5.86 18.99
N SER A 130 -8.36 -6.57 19.45
CA SER A 130 -8.64 -7.94 19.04
C SER A 130 -8.96 -7.99 17.55
N GLU A 131 -7.99 -8.40 16.76
CA GLU A 131 -8.20 -8.94 15.42
C GLU A 131 -8.83 -10.34 15.55
N GLU A 132 -10.05 -10.44 16.10
CA GLU A 132 -10.73 -11.74 16.37
C GLU A 132 -10.69 -12.69 15.16
N MET A 133 -10.61 -12.13 13.95
CA MET A 133 -10.35 -12.83 12.71
C MET A 133 -9.15 -12.19 12.00
N LEU A 134 -8.16 -13.01 11.68
CA LEU A 134 -7.06 -12.69 10.78
C LEU A 134 -7.21 -13.51 9.51
N LEU A 135 -7.64 -12.87 8.43
CA LEU A 135 -7.84 -13.55 7.16
C LEU A 135 -6.47 -13.95 6.59
N PRO A 136 -6.28 -15.24 6.21
CA PRO A 136 -5.00 -15.73 5.73
C PRO A 136 -4.79 -15.40 4.24
N TYR A 137 -5.16 -14.20 3.82
CA TYR A 137 -5.07 -13.73 2.45
C TYR A 137 -5.05 -12.20 2.40
N THR A 138 -4.60 -11.69 1.25
CA THR A 138 -4.65 -10.25 0.93
C THR A 138 -5.57 -10.01 -0.25
N VAL A 139 -6.08 -8.79 -0.36
CA VAL A 139 -6.92 -8.40 -1.49
C VAL A 139 -6.32 -7.20 -2.22
N ALA A 140 -6.61 -7.11 -3.52
CA ALA A 140 -6.36 -5.90 -4.31
C ALA A 140 -7.65 -5.44 -4.98
N ALA A 141 -7.99 -4.16 -4.82
CA ALA A 141 -9.05 -3.52 -5.59
C ALA A 141 -8.56 -3.35 -7.02
N PHE A 142 -9.28 -3.89 -7.99
CA PHE A 142 -8.93 -3.77 -9.40
C PHE A 142 -10.21 -3.70 -10.24
N PRO A 143 -10.71 -2.50 -10.54
CA PRO A 143 -12.01 -2.33 -11.21
C PRO A 143 -11.88 -2.65 -12.71
N ARG A 144 -11.73 -3.93 -13.06
CA ARG A 144 -11.45 -4.43 -14.42
C ARG A 144 -12.35 -3.81 -15.49
N GLN A 145 -13.64 -3.66 -15.20
CA GLN A 145 -14.65 -3.10 -16.11
C GLN A 145 -14.49 -1.58 -16.36
N LYS A 146 -13.62 -0.88 -15.63
CA LYS A 146 -13.35 0.56 -15.78
C LYS A 146 -12.13 0.84 -16.65
N PHE A 147 -11.38 -0.19 -17.05
CA PHE A 147 -10.28 -0.10 -17.99
C PHE A 147 -10.75 -0.38 -19.42
N ASP A 148 -10.03 0.16 -20.41
CA ASP A 148 -10.36 -0.04 -21.83
C ASP A 148 -9.89 -1.42 -22.30
N THR A 149 -8.77 -1.89 -21.75
CA THR A 149 -8.23 -3.23 -22.00
C THR A 149 -7.64 -3.78 -20.70
N VAL A 150 -7.86 -5.07 -20.43
CA VAL A 150 -7.21 -5.82 -19.36
C VAL A 150 -6.70 -7.14 -19.91
N ILE A 151 -5.44 -7.48 -19.64
CA ILE A 151 -4.81 -8.74 -20.02
C ILE A 151 -4.12 -9.37 -18.81
N GLU A 152 -4.07 -10.71 -18.81
CA GLU A 152 -3.36 -11.49 -17.79
C GLU A 152 -2.26 -12.30 -18.47
N GLN A 153 -1.01 -12.09 -18.08
CA GLN A 153 0.13 -12.73 -18.73
C GLN A 153 1.29 -12.91 -17.76
N ASN A 154 1.87 -14.11 -17.69
CA ASN A 154 2.99 -14.44 -16.79
C ASN A 154 2.73 -14.04 -15.31
N GLY A 155 1.47 -14.15 -14.87
CA GLY A 155 1.01 -13.73 -13.54
C GLY A 155 1.04 -12.23 -13.28
N TRP A 156 1.13 -11.40 -14.33
CA TRP A 156 0.82 -9.98 -14.29
C TRP A 156 -0.62 -9.75 -14.72
N ILE A 157 -1.27 -8.78 -14.09
CA ILE A 157 -2.54 -8.21 -14.52
C ILE A 157 -2.22 -6.82 -15.05
N LEU A 158 -2.39 -6.65 -16.34
CA LEU A 158 -2.01 -5.46 -17.09
C LEU A 158 -3.28 -4.79 -17.60
N ALA A 159 -3.38 -3.48 -17.48
CA ALA A 159 -4.52 -2.75 -17.99
C ALA A 159 -4.15 -1.39 -18.57
N GLN A 160 -4.95 -0.97 -19.54
CA GLN A 160 -4.89 0.35 -20.16
C GLN A 160 -6.14 1.14 -19.82
N LYS A 161 -5.95 2.40 -19.47
CA LYS A 161 -7.02 3.40 -19.47
C LYS A 161 -6.55 4.67 -20.14
N ASP A 162 -7.22 5.07 -21.22
CA ASP A 162 -6.82 6.19 -22.07
C ASP A 162 -5.33 6.01 -22.47
N ASP A 163 -4.48 7.00 -22.20
CA ASP A 163 -3.03 6.92 -22.48
C ASP A 163 -2.20 6.37 -21.30
N GLY A 164 -2.85 5.94 -20.20
CA GLY A 164 -2.22 5.41 -19.00
C GLY A 164 -2.25 3.89 -18.91
N TYR A 165 -1.20 3.30 -18.33
CA TYR A 165 -1.03 1.86 -18.17
C TYR A 165 -0.78 1.48 -16.70
N ILE A 166 -1.22 0.29 -16.31
CA ILE A 166 -0.95 -0.30 -15.00
C ILE A 166 -0.63 -1.79 -15.12
N ALA A 167 0.33 -2.23 -14.31
CA ALA A 167 0.73 -3.61 -14.16
C ALA A 167 0.70 -3.93 -12.67
N LEU A 168 -0.08 -4.92 -12.28
CA LEU A 168 -0.13 -5.44 -10.92
C LEU A 168 0.32 -6.90 -10.93
N LYS A 169 1.27 -7.25 -10.06
CA LYS A 169 1.67 -8.63 -9.82
C LYS A 169 1.66 -8.91 -8.33
N SER A 170 1.19 -10.10 -8.00
CA SER A 170 1.26 -10.70 -6.67
C SER A 170 2.32 -11.79 -6.69
N GLN A 171 3.06 -11.94 -5.59
CA GLN A 171 3.98 -13.07 -5.38
C GLN A 171 3.19 -14.39 -5.36
N GLN A 172 2.04 -14.39 -4.70
CA GLN A 172 1.10 -15.51 -4.68
C GLN A 172 0.19 -15.47 -5.90
N PRO A 173 -0.30 -16.61 -6.41
CA PRO A 173 -1.36 -16.65 -7.41
C PRO A 173 -2.60 -15.86 -6.94
N THR A 174 -3.28 -15.22 -7.89
CA THR A 174 -4.47 -14.42 -7.62
C THR A 174 -5.69 -14.97 -8.33
N GLU A 175 -6.85 -14.87 -7.69
CA GLU A 175 -8.15 -15.17 -8.26
C GLU A 175 -9.03 -13.93 -8.25
N TRP A 176 -9.78 -13.71 -9.35
CA TRP A 176 -10.77 -12.64 -9.41
C TRP A 176 -11.92 -12.92 -8.45
N THR A 177 -12.36 -11.88 -7.77
CA THR A 177 -13.53 -11.91 -6.89
C THR A 177 -14.49 -10.78 -7.23
N SER A 178 -15.79 -11.06 -7.06
CA SER A 178 -16.89 -10.10 -7.20
C SER A 178 -17.44 -9.66 -5.85
N ASP A 179 -16.75 -9.97 -4.75
CA ASP A 179 -17.13 -9.63 -3.38
C ASP A 179 -17.06 -8.13 -3.05
N GLY A 180 -17.01 -7.27 -4.07
CA GLY A 180 -17.07 -5.83 -3.92
C GLY A 180 -15.85 -5.28 -3.18
N VAL A 181 -14.62 -5.74 -3.51
CA VAL A 181 -13.41 -5.08 -3.04
C VAL A 181 -13.47 -3.61 -3.44
N PHE A 182 -13.73 -2.75 -2.45
CA PHE A 182 -14.02 -1.34 -2.63
C PHE A 182 -15.22 -1.07 -3.58
N GLU A 183 -16.29 -1.85 -3.43
CA GLU A 183 -17.49 -1.79 -4.29
C GLU A 183 -17.20 -2.13 -5.77
N THR A 184 -16.06 -2.75 -6.04
CA THR A 184 -15.63 -3.17 -7.39
C THR A 184 -15.19 -4.63 -7.42
N GLU A 185 -14.90 -5.16 -8.62
CA GLU A 185 -14.14 -6.41 -8.72
C GLU A 185 -12.75 -6.25 -8.08
N GLY A 186 -12.23 -7.35 -7.55
CA GLY A 186 -10.89 -7.36 -6.98
C GLY A 186 -10.21 -8.69 -7.18
N LEU A 187 -9.06 -8.82 -6.54
CA LEU A 187 -8.22 -10.01 -6.58
C LEU A 187 -8.00 -10.49 -5.16
N ILE A 188 -8.08 -11.80 -4.95
CA ILE A 188 -7.68 -12.45 -3.70
C ILE A 188 -6.35 -13.16 -3.95
N ALA A 189 -5.37 -12.89 -3.10
CA ALA A 189 -4.11 -13.62 -3.05
C ALA A 189 -4.06 -14.40 -1.72
N GLN A 190 -4.15 -15.73 -1.82
CA GLN A 190 -4.13 -16.62 -0.66
C GLN A 190 -2.73 -16.63 0.00
N GLY A 191 -2.71 -16.87 1.30
CA GLY A 191 -1.49 -16.94 2.10
C GLY A 191 -1.30 -15.72 3.00
N ARG A 192 -0.61 -15.95 4.12
CA ARG A 192 -0.29 -14.92 5.12
C ARG A 192 0.86 -14.00 4.71
N GLN A 193 1.64 -14.42 3.72
CA GLN A 193 2.78 -13.67 3.22
C GLN A 193 2.58 -13.45 1.72
N ASN A 194 2.66 -12.19 1.31
CA ASN A 194 2.51 -11.82 -0.08
C ASN A 194 3.25 -10.51 -0.38
N ILE A 195 3.75 -10.38 -1.60
CA ILE A 195 4.34 -9.15 -2.11
C ILE A 195 3.54 -8.72 -3.33
N TYR A 196 3.02 -7.49 -3.32
CA TYR A 196 2.50 -6.86 -4.51
C TYR A 196 3.53 -5.93 -5.13
N ILE A 197 3.66 -6.00 -6.45
CA ILE A 197 4.40 -5.03 -7.27
C ILE A 197 3.36 -4.34 -8.16
N CYS A 198 3.32 -3.02 -8.13
CA CYS A 198 2.52 -2.23 -9.06
C CYS A 198 3.43 -1.24 -9.81
N GLN A 199 3.46 -1.34 -11.14
CA GLN A 199 4.19 -0.40 -11.99
C GLN A 199 3.22 0.26 -12.97
N LEU A 200 3.30 1.59 -13.06
CA LEU A 200 2.52 2.39 -14.00
C LEU A 200 3.37 2.78 -15.21
N GLY A 201 2.71 3.04 -16.33
CA GLY A 201 3.32 3.54 -17.56
C GLY A 201 2.37 4.49 -18.27
N ARG A 202 2.85 5.12 -19.34
CA ARG A 202 2.00 5.94 -20.21
C ARG A 202 2.50 5.96 -21.64
N GLN A 203 1.59 6.17 -22.58
CA GLN A 203 1.89 6.14 -24.00
C GLN A 203 3.02 7.10 -24.40
N ALA A 204 3.03 8.30 -23.82
CA ALA A 204 3.99 9.35 -24.17
C ALA A 204 5.46 8.98 -23.87
N THR A 205 5.72 8.10 -22.91
CA THR A 205 7.09 7.72 -22.49
C THR A 205 7.42 6.26 -22.70
N ASP A 206 6.40 5.41 -22.76
CA ASP A 206 6.56 3.96 -22.75
C ASP A 206 6.11 3.28 -24.06
N GLY A 207 5.62 4.06 -25.03
CA GLY A 207 5.14 3.55 -26.31
C GLY A 207 3.73 2.96 -26.22
N ASP A 208 3.33 2.18 -27.21
CA ASP A 208 2.00 1.54 -27.22
C ASP A 208 1.84 0.50 -26.09
N PHE A 209 0.59 0.22 -25.73
CA PHE A 209 0.25 -0.68 -24.62
C PHE A 209 0.83 -2.08 -24.80
N LYS A 210 0.89 -2.60 -26.04
CA LYS A 210 1.42 -3.93 -26.32
C LYS A 210 2.92 -3.99 -26.02
N THR A 211 3.70 -3.05 -26.56
CA THR A 211 5.14 -2.94 -26.35
C THR A 211 5.45 -2.81 -24.86
N TRP A 212 4.67 -2.00 -24.15
CA TRP A 212 4.82 -1.85 -22.70
C TRP A 212 4.52 -3.15 -21.95
N CYS A 213 3.45 -3.88 -22.30
CA CYS A 213 3.14 -5.19 -21.73
C CYS A 213 4.25 -6.22 -21.99
N ASP A 214 4.80 -6.25 -23.20
CA ASP A 214 5.92 -7.14 -23.56
C ASP A 214 7.16 -6.85 -22.69
N ASN A 215 7.45 -5.57 -22.43
CA ASN A 215 8.56 -5.15 -21.55
C ASN A 215 8.30 -5.52 -20.07
N ILE A 216 7.08 -5.32 -19.56
CA ILE A 216 6.74 -5.69 -18.18
C ILE A 216 6.77 -7.21 -18.01
N THR A 217 6.22 -7.98 -18.94
CA THR A 217 6.09 -9.44 -18.79
C THR A 217 7.40 -10.20 -19.00
N SER A 218 8.39 -9.56 -19.65
CA SER A 218 9.76 -10.08 -19.83
C SER A 218 10.73 -9.67 -18.72
N SER A 219 10.32 -8.79 -17.80
CA SER A 219 11.16 -8.34 -16.70
C SER A 219 11.46 -9.45 -15.68
N GLU A 220 12.69 -9.47 -15.19
CA GLU A 220 13.11 -10.44 -14.17
C GLU A 220 12.65 -10.02 -12.78
N ILE A 221 12.02 -10.96 -12.07
CA ILE A 221 11.64 -10.83 -10.67
C ILE A 221 12.12 -12.05 -9.90
N THR A 222 12.87 -11.80 -8.85
CA THR A 222 13.33 -12.84 -7.92
C THR A 222 12.77 -12.57 -6.54
N TYR A 223 12.07 -13.56 -5.98
CA TYR A 223 11.56 -13.53 -4.62
C TYR A 223 12.45 -14.36 -3.70
N ASN A 224 12.65 -13.86 -2.48
CA ASN A 224 13.25 -14.62 -1.38
C ASN A 224 12.44 -14.34 -0.11
N ASN A 225 11.46 -15.22 0.17
CA ASN A 225 10.47 -15.04 1.24
C ASN A 225 9.78 -13.66 1.17
N LEU A 226 10.05 -12.79 2.15
CA LEU A 226 9.51 -11.44 2.27
C LEU A 226 10.45 -10.37 1.66
N SER A 227 11.27 -10.75 0.68
CA SER A 227 12.12 -9.85 -0.09
C SER A 227 11.96 -10.10 -1.58
N VAL A 228 12.11 -9.03 -2.36
CA VAL A 228 11.99 -9.07 -3.82
C VAL A 228 13.08 -8.21 -4.46
N THR A 229 13.64 -8.72 -5.55
CA THR A 229 14.43 -7.94 -6.51
C THR A 229 13.65 -7.90 -7.81
N TYR A 230 13.36 -6.69 -8.29
CA TYR A 230 12.62 -6.43 -9.51
C TYR A 230 13.46 -5.60 -10.48
N HIS A 231 13.75 -6.14 -11.67
CA HIS A 231 14.36 -5.39 -12.77
C HIS A 231 13.29 -4.61 -13.55
N ALA A 232 12.81 -3.53 -12.94
CA ALA A 232 11.74 -2.70 -13.46
C ALA A 232 12.11 -2.05 -14.81
N PRO A 233 11.33 -2.25 -15.89
CA PRO A 233 11.58 -1.58 -17.17
C PRO A 233 11.67 -0.06 -16.99
N HIS A 234 12.66 0.56 -17.66
CA HIS A 234 13.01 1.99 -17.59
C HIS A 234 13.48 2.52 -16.21
N LEU A 235 13.15 1.86 -15.10
CA LEU A 235 13.58 2.24 -13.75
C LEU A 235 14.89 1.57 -13.33
N GLY A 236 15.17 0.35 -13.80
CA GLY A 236 16.30 -0.47 -13.35
C GLY A 236 15.97 -1.32 -12.13
N GLU A 237 17.01 -1.91 -11.52
CA GLU A 237 16.86 -2.80 -10.37
C GLU A 237 16.30 -2.08 -9.14
N ILE A 238 15.25 -2.65 -8.54
CA ILE A 238 14.68 -2.26 -7.26
C ILE A 238 14.72 -3.48 -6.35
N HIS A 239 15.37 -3.37 -5.19
CA HIS A 239 15.33 -4.40 -4.16
C HIS A 239 14.63 -3.86 -2.92
N PHE A 240 13.73 -4.66 -2.36
CA PHE A 240 13.02 -4.31 -1.13
C PHE A 240 12.64 -5.56 -0.34
N GLY A 241 12.75 -5.50 0.98
CA GLY A 241 12.38 -6.62 1.84
C GLY A 241 11.63 -6.22 3.09
N TRP A 242 11.19 -7.17 3.89
CA TRP A 242 10.57 -6.87 5.18
C TRP A 242 11.54 -6.25 6.17
N ASP A 243 12.77 -6.79 6.20
CA ASP A 243 13.87 -6.34 7.07
C ASP A 243 15.08 -5.80 6.29
N ASN A 244 15.07 -5.88 4.97
CA ASN A 244 16.09 -5.30 4.11
C ASN A 244 15.71 -3.86 3.69
N PRO A 245 16.67 -2.94 3.52
CA PRO A 245 16.37 -1.59 3.06
C PRO A 245 15.80 -1.58 1.63
N LEU A 246 15.18 -0.46 1.25
CA LEU A 246 14.90 -0.20 -0.16
C LEU A 246 16.20 0.20 -0.85
N THR A 247 16.54 -0.47 -1.94
CA THR A 247 17.61 -0.03 -2.83
C THR A 247 17.11 0.15 -4.26
N HIS A 248 17.68 1.12 -4.96
CA HIS A 248 17.43 1.41 -6.36
C HIS A 248 18.77 1.51 -7.09
N LYS A 249 19.00 0.64 -8.08
CA LYS A 249 20.28 0.52 -8.81
C LYS A 249 21.48 0.35 -7.87
N GLY A 250 21.32 -0.49 -6.85
CA GLY A 250 22.36 -0.77 -5.85
C GLY A 250 22.58 0.34 -4.80
N GLN A 251 21.86 1.47 -4.88
CA GLN A 251 21.94 2.54 -3.88
C GLN A 251 20.78 2.45 -2.90
N GLU A 252 21.08 2.52 -1.60
CA GLU A 252 20.05 2.57 -0.56
C GLU A 252 19.27 3.89 -0.61
N ILE A 253 17.94 3.78 -0.53
CA ILE A 253 17.02 4.91 -0.50
C ILE A 253 16.42 5.01 0.91
N SER A 254 16.67 6.12 1.59
CA SER A 254 16.07 6.38 2.89
C SER A 254 14.55 6.44 2.79
N LEU A 255 13.85 5.73 3.70
CA LEU A 255 12.39 5.75 3.86
C LEU A 255 11.97 6.65 5.03
N ARG A 256 12.88 7.47 5.53
CA ARG A 256 12.73 8.36 6.70
C ARG A 256 13.37 9.71 6.42
N ASN A 257 13.04 10.68 7.27
CA ASN A 257 13.65 12.02 7.29
C ASN A 257 13.49 12.77 5.96
N TYR A 258 12.30 12.68 5.34
CA TYR A 258 11.99 13.51 4.18
C TYR A 258 11.76 14.97 4.62
N PRO A 259 11.99 15.95 3.72
CA PRO A 259 11.51 17.31 3.92
C PRO A 259 9.99 17.34 4.13
N ARG A 260 9.48 18.40 4.76
CA ARG A 260 8.02 18.57 4.95
C ARG A 260 7.29 18.66 3.60
N PHE A 261 7.89 19.37 2.65
CA PHE A 261 7.48 19.42 1.26
C PHE A 261 8.74 19.47 0.40
N ASP A 262 8.76 18.64 -0.65
CA ASP A 262 9.77 18.66 -1.69
C ASP A 262 9.09 18.39 -3.03
N ASN A 263 8.72 19.47 -3.71
CA ASN A 263 8.03 19.42 -5.00
C ASN A 263 8.37 20.68 -5.82
N PRO A 264 8.01 20.74 -7.12
CA PRO A 264 8.39 21.86 -7.99
C PRO A 264 7.91 23.25 -7.53
N TYR A 265 6.94 23.32 -6.62
CA TYR A 265 6.37 24.58 -6.14
C TYR A 265 6.79 24.97 -4.73
N CYS A 266 7.16 24.00 -3.89
CA CYS A 266 7.50 24.28 -2.50
C CYS A 266 8.58 23.33 -1.99
N HIS A 267 9.61 23.91 -1.39
CA HIS A 267 10.63 23.21 -0.64
C HIS A 267 10.63 23.70 0.82
N THR A 268 10.55 22.78 1.78
CA THR A 268 10.63 23.11 3.20
C THR A 268 11.14 21.91 3.99
N GLN A 269 12.13 22.18 4.84
CA GLN A 269 12.67 21.18 5.76
C GLN A 269 11.71 20.95 6.92
N TYR A 270 11.72 19.73 7.45
CA TYR A 270 10.82 19.38 8.54
C TYR A 270 11.06 20.25 9.78
N ASN A 271 9.98 20.82 10.32
CA ASN A 271 9.98 21.59 11.57
C ASN A 271 10.86 22.86 11.60
N THR A 272 11.16 23.47 10.44
CA THR A 272 11.93 24.73 10.40
C THR A 272 11.06 26.00 10.42
N GLY A 273 9.75 25.89 10.14
CA GLY A 273 8.86 27.05 10.00
C GLY A 273 9.09 27.88 8.73
N GLN A 274 10.07 27.49 7.89
CA GLN A 274 10.45 28.19 6.67
C GLN A 274 9.92 27.49 5.44
N TYR A 275 9.26 28.24 4.56
CA TYR A 275 8.67 27.73 3.32
C TYR A 275 9.18 28.55 2.15
N ASP A 276 9.93 27.91 1.26
CA ASP A 276 10.33 28.51 -0.02
C ASP A 276 9.35 28.03 -1.09
N ILE A 277 8.58 28.98 -1.65
CA ILE A 277 7.58 28.73 -2.68
C ILE A 277 8.03 29.39 -3.98
N GLN A 278 8.05 28.63 -5.07
CA GLN A 278 8.44 29.13 -6.39
C GLN A 278 7.39 28.72 -7.45
N TYR A 279 7.03 29.66 -8.32
CA TYR A 279 6.21 29.38 -9.48
C TYR A 279 6.66 30.26 -10.64
N GLN A 280 7.21 29.63 -11.69
CA GLN A 280 7.81 30.35 -12.82
C GLN A 280 8.88 31.35 -12.30
N ASP A 281 8.72 32.63 -12.63
CA ASP A 281 9.63 33.71 -12.23
C ASP A 281 9.26 34.34 -10.87
N GLN A 282 8.24 33.82 -10.18
CA GLN A 282 7.78 34.33 -8.89
C GLN A 282 8.32 33.48 -7.73
N GLN A 283 8.75 34.14 -6.66
CA GLN A 283 9.22 33.50 -5.44
C GLN A 283 8.57 34.16 -4.21
N LEU A 284 8.21 33.33 -3.23
CA LEU A 284 7.68 33.75 -1.93
C LEU A 284 8.36 32.92 -0.85
N GLN A 285 8.93 33.60 0.16
CA GLN A 285 9.43 32.96 1.37
C GLN A 285 8.51 33.31 2.54
N LEU A 286 8.05 32.28 3.26
CA LEU A 286 7.25 32.44 4.49
C LEU A 286 8.03 31.91 5.69
N THR A 287 7.94 32.61 6.81
CA THR A 287 8.53 32.22 8.10
C THR A 287 7.46 32.32 9.18
N PHE A 288 7.28 31.25 9.94
CA PHE A 288 6.32 31.13 11.05
C PHE A 288 7.02 30.88 12.39
#